data_AF-A0A397UK43-F1
#
_entry.id   AF-A0A397UK43-F1
#
_cell.length_a   1.000
_cell.length_b   1.000
_cell.length_c   1.000
_cell.angle_alpha   90.00
_cell.angle_beta   90.00
_cell.angle_gamma   90.00
#
_symmetry.space_group_name_H-M   'P 1'
#
loop_
_entity.id
_entity.type
_entity.pdbx_description
1 polymer ?
#
loop_
_entity_poly.entity_id
_entity_poly.type
_entity_poly.pdbx_seq_one_letter_code
_entity_poly.pdbx_strand_id
1 'polypeptide(L)'
;MNNNRSTTSCRKTYLGILRGIGYNINYIIGQDAFNPGNIWVLVQSPGITLVLYVVCFFISLLGSSVYIELGIRSLPSGIGEQKYISDAFYPKRNFGHVFSFVAIFIMFPSIIVAESYNSAQYFLYCFRRNLNVDWM
;
A
#
# COMPACT_ATOMS: atom_id res chain seq x y z
N MET A 1 15.77 -23.17 -48.51
CA MET A 1 15.14 -23.24 -47.17
C MET A 1 15.83 -22.22 -46.26
N ASN A 2 15.26 -21.02 -46.11
CA ASN A 2 15.85 -19.91 -45.37
C ASN A 2 15.31 -19.91 -43.92
N ASN A 3 16.19 -20.11 -42.95
CA ASN A 3 15.85 -20.29 -41.53
C ASN A 3 15.90 -18.95 -40.79
N ASN A 4 14.84 -18.15 -40.93
CA ASN A 4 14.67 -16.91 -40.17
C ASN A 4 14.13 -17.24 -38.76
N ARG A 5 15.00 -17.71 -37.85
CA ARG A 5 14.69 -17.65 -36.42
C ARG A 5 14.92 -16.22 -35.97
N SER A 6 13.83 -15.46 -35.87
CA SER A 6 13.77 -14.26 -35.05
C SER A 6 14.12 -14.64 -33.61
N THR A 7 15.38 -14.45 -33.23
CA THR A 7 15.79 -14.50 -31.83
C THR A 7 15.15 -13.30 -31.13
N THR A 8 13.95 -13.49 -30.57
CA THR A 8 13.29 -12.53 -29.70
C THR A 8 14.16 -12.35 -28.45
N SER A 9 15.10 -11.40 -28.51
CA SER A 9 15.89 -10.99 -27.35
C SER A 9 14.92 -10.52 -26.27
N CYS A 10 14.78 -11.31 -25.20
CA CYS A 10 14.06 -10.90 -23.99
C CYS A 10 14.88 -9.77 -23.36
N ARG A 11 14.60 -8.53 -23.75
CA ARG A 11 15.22 -7.34 -23.21
C ARG A 11 14.74 -7.22 -21.76
N LYS A 12 15.55 -7.69 -20.81
CA LYS A 12 15.28 -7.50 -19.38
C LYS A 12 15.29 -6.00 -19.12
N THR A 13 14.10 -5.43 -18.91
CA THR A 13 13.94 -4.02 -18.57
C THR A 13 14.39 -3.86 -17.13
N TYR A 14 15.61 -3.36 -16.92
CA TYR A 14 16.09 -3.04 -15.58
C TYR A 14 15.42 -1.75 -15.11
N LEU A 15 14.74 -1.81 -13.97
CA LEU A 15 14.18 -0.61 -13.34
C LEU A 15 15.35 0.17 -12.71
N GLY A 16 15.67 1.33 -13.27
CA GLY A 16 16.68 2.22 -12.69
C GLY A 16 16.24 2.77 -11.33
N ILE A 17 17.21 3.14 -10.48
CA ILE A 17 16.98 3.58 -9.09
C ILE A 17 15.99 4.75 -9.01
N LEU A 18 16.16 5.77 -9.85
CA LEU A 18 15.26 6.93 -9.88
C LEU A 18 13.83 6.56 -10.26
N ARG A 19 13.66 5.60 -11.18
CA ARG A 19 12.33 5.11 -11.60
C ARG A 19 11.69 4.29 -10.49
N GLY A 20 12.47 3.48 -9.78
CA GLY A 20 12.02 2.73 -8.61
C GLY A 20 11.56 3.63 -7.46
N ILE A 21 12.32 4.70 -7.17
CA ILE A 21 11.95 5.69 -6.16
C ILE A 21 10.62 6.36 -6.54
N GLY A 22 10.50 6.83 -7.79
CA GLY A 22 9.27 7.47 -8.27
C GLY A 22 8.05 6.55 -8.17
N TYR A 23 8.20 5.26 -8.48
CA TYR A 23 7.13 4.27 -8.34
C TYR A 23 6.70 4.09 -6.88
N ASN A 24 7.65 3.97 -5.94
CA ASN A 24 7.32 3.84 -4.52
C ASN A 24 6.63 5.10 -3.97
N ILE A 25 7.08 6.29 -4.36
CA ILE A 25 6.45 7.55 -3.93
C ILE A 25 5.01 7.62 -4.44
N ASN A 26 4.78 7.27 -5.71
CA ASN A 26 3.43 7.26 -6.29
C ASN A 26 2.51 6.24 -5.61
N TYR A 27 3.05 5.10 -5.16
CA TYR A 27 2.27 4.08 -4.47
C TYR A 27 1.92 4.47 -3.02
N ILE A 28 2.84 5.14 -2.30
CA ILE A 28 2.64 5.52 -0.89
C ILE A 28 1.76 6.76 -0.74
N ILE A 29 1.85 7.73 -1.66
CA ILE A 29 1.02 8.95 -1.61
C ILE A 29 -0.41 8.62 -2.03
N GLY A 30 -1.27 8.39 -1.04
CA GLY A 30 -2.70 8.17 -1.19
C GLY A 30 -3.55 9.43 -0.95
N GLN A 31 -4.87 9.26 -1.02
CA GLN A 31 -5.84 10.33 -0.80
C GLN A 31 -5.92 10.82 0.65
N ASP A 32 -5.53 10.00 1.63
CA ASP A 32 -5.61 10.37 3.05
C ASP A 32 -4.66 11.50 3.44
N ALA A 33 -3.60 11.74 2.65
CA ALA A 33 -2.72 12.88 2.81
C ALA A 33 -3.48 14.23 2.71
N PHE A 34 -4.63 14.23 2.03
CA PHE A 34 -5.46 15.43 1.84
C PHE A 34 -6.54 15.60 2.92
N ASN A 35 -6.67 14.66 3.89
CA ASN A 35 -7.62 14.78 5.02
C ASN A 35 -6.95 14.76 6.41
N PRO A 36 -6.20 15.82 6.80
CA PRO A 36 -5.64 15.90 8.15
C PRO A 36 -6.73 16.06 9.24
N GLY A 37 -7.98 16.36 8.85
CA GLY A 37 -9.10 16.61 9.75
C GLY A 37 -9.41 15.43 10.66
N ASN A 38 -9.31 14.20 10.17
CA ASN A 38 -9.68 13.01 10.95
C ASN A 38 -8.82 12.85 12.22
N ILE A 39 -7.52 13.12 12.12
CA ILE A 39 -6.60 13.04 13.27
C ILE A 39 -6.75 14.28 14.15
N TRP A 40 -6.93 15.45 13.52
CA TRP A 40 -7.07 16.71 14.25
C TRP A 40 -8.34 16.78 15.09
N VAL A 41 -9.46 16.22 14.61
CA VAL A 41 -10.72 16.12 15.39
C VAL A 41 -10.52 15.28 16.65
N LEU A 42 -9.71 14.22 16.57
CA LEU A 42 -9.48 13.31 17.68
C LEU A 42 -8.48 13.85 18.72
N VAL A 43 -7.45 14.56 18.24
CA VAL A 43 -6.31 15.01 19.07
C VAL A 43 -6.49 16.47 19.53
N GLN A 44 -7.27 17.27 18.81
CA GLN A 44 -7.59 18.69 19.07
C GLN A 44 -6.35 19.60 19.29
N SER A 45 -5.16 19.15 18.87
CA SER A 45 -3.91 19.90 19.03
C SER A 45 -2.98 19.69 17.83
N PRO A 46 -2.53 20.76 17.16
CA PRO A 46 -1.69 20.65 15.96
C PRO A 46 -0.30 20.09 16.25
N GLY A 47 0.27 20.38 17.43
CA GLY A 47 1.61 19.91 17.80
C GLY A 47 1.66 18.39 18.01
N ILE A 48 0.65 17.84 18.68
CA ILE A 48 0.56 16.40 18.95
C ILE A 48 0.32 15.63 17.65
N THR A 49 -0.51 16.16 16.74
CA THR A 49 -0.71 15.58 15.40
C THR A 49 0.61 15.46 14.65
N LEU A 50 1.46 16.50 14.67
CA LEU A 50 2.76 16.47 13.98
C LEU A 50 3.70 15.41 14.58
N VAL A 51 3.74 15.29 15.91
CA VAL A 51 4.53 14.24 16.59
C VAL A 51 4.05 12.84 16.18
N LEU A 52 2.73 12.62 16.10
CA LEU A 52 2.16 11.34 15.66
C LEU A 52 2.57 10.98 14.23
N TYR A 53 2.58 11.95 13.32
CA TYR A 53 3.07 11.72 11.95
C TYR A 53 4.54 11.30 11.92
N VAL A 54 5.40 11.96 12.72
CA VAL A 54 6.82 11.61 12.81
C VAL A 54 7.01 10.20 13.38
N VAL A 55 6.27 9.83 14.42
CA VAL A 55 6.32 8.47 14.99
C VAL A 55 5.85 7.42 13.97
N CYS A 56 4.75 7.69 13.26
CA CYS A 56 4.23 6.81 12.21
C CYS A 56 5.25 6.64 11.06
N PHE A 57 5.94 7.72 10.67
CA PHE A 57 7.01 7.68 9.67
C PHE A 57 8.12 6.71 10.07
N PHE A 58 8.61 6.76 11.31
CA PHE A 58 9.65 5.83 11.77
C PHE A 58 9.17 4.39 11.81
N ILE A 59 7.95 4.14 12.26
CA ILE A 59 7.37 2.78 12.29
C ILE A 59 7.27 2.23 10.86
N SER A 60 6.81 3.04 9.90
CA SER A 60 6.73 2.65 8.49
C SER A 60 8.11 2.37 7.88
N LEU A 61 9.10 3.21 8.17
CA LEU A 61 10.47 3.05 7.68
C LEU A 61 11.12 1.76 8.20
N LEU A 62 10.97 1.48 9.50
CA LEU A 62 11.47 0.25 10.12
C LEU A 62 10.75 -0.99 9.58
N GLY A 63 9.42 -0.92 9.45
CA GLY A 63 8.63 -2.01 8.87
C GLY A 63 9.05 -2.32 7.43
N SER A 64 9.20 -1.30 6.58
CA SER A 64 9.64 -1.47 5.19
C SER A 64 11.04 -2.12 5.09
N SER A 65 11.96 -1.75 5.99
CA SER A 65 13.31 -2.32 6.03
C SER A 65 13.30 -3.84 6.28
N VAL A 66 12.44 -4.31 7.20
CA VAL A 66 12.26 -5.74 7.47
C VAL A 66 11.67 -6.46 6.25
N TYR A 67 10.71 -5.83 5.56
CA TYR A 67 10.11 -6.40 4.34
C TYR A 67 11.12 -6.50 3.18
N ILE A 68 12.08 -5.58 3.08
CA ILE A 68 13.17 -5.67 2.09
C ILE A 68 14.04 -6.89 2.39
N GLU A 69 14.42 -7.12 3.65
CA GLU A 69 15.23 -8.28 4.04
C GLU A 69 14.52 -9.61 3.76
N LEU A 70 13.24 -9.71 4.14
CA LEU A 70 12.38 -10.87 3.84
C LEU A 70 12.23 -11.11 2.34
N GLY A 71 12.04 -10.04 1.57
CA GLY A 71 11.94 -10.11 0.11
C GLY A 71 13.20 -10.70 -0.50
N ILE A 72 14.38 -10.19 -0.12
CA ILE A 72 15.68 -10.70 -0.60
C ILE A 72 15.86 -12.18 -0.24
N ARG A 73 15.46 -12.59 0.97
CA ARG A 73 15.57 -13.99 1.43
C ARG A 73 14.72 -14.97 0.61
N SER A 74 13.53 -14.56 0.16
CA SER A 74 12.61 -15.45 -0.56
C SER A 74 12.84 -15.53 -2.08
N LEU A 75 13.72 -14.70 -2.66
CA LEU A 75 14.12 -14.81 -4.06
C LEU A 75 14.86 -16.14 -4.35
N PRO A 76 14.63 -16.79 -5.51
CA PRO A 76 13.72 -16.44 -6.61
C PRO A 76 12.33 -17.08 -6.50
N SER A 77 12.05 -17.78 -5.39
CA SER A 77 10.91 -18.70 -5.25
C SER A 77 9.53 -18.02 -5.16
N GLY A 78 9.49 -16.72 -4.85
CA GLY A 78 8.27 -15.92 -4.79
C GLY A 78 8.41 -14.74 -3.83
N ILE A 79 7.58 -13.72 -4.02
CA ILE A 79 7.55 -12.50 -3.21
C ILE A 79 6.15 -12.39 -2.59
N GLY A 80 6.07 -11.95 -1.34
CA GLY A 80 4.81 -11.60 -0.67
C GLY A 80 4.60 -12.29 0.69
N GLU A 81 3.72 -11.70 1.48
CA GLU A 81 3.19 -12.21 2.76
C GLU A 81 2.93 -13.72 2.81
N GLN A 82 2.21 -14.27 1.83
CA GLN A 82 1.87 -15.69 1.80
C GLN A 82 3.13 -16.55 1.81
N LYS A 83 4.13 -16.16 1.02
CA LYS A 83 5.41 -16.87 0.91
C LYS A 83 6.22 -16.70 2.18
N TYR A 84 6.33 -15.47 2.69
CA TYR A 84 7.06 -15.17 3.93
C TYR A 84 6.52 -15.97 5.11
N ILE A 85 5.20 -16.05 5.25
CA ILE A 85 4.53 -16.82 6.29
C ILE A 85 4.72 -18.32 6.05
N SER A 86 4.58 -18.81 4.83
CA SER A 86 4.81 -20.24 4.54
C SER A 86 6.24 -20.68 4.82
N ASP A 87 7.23 -19.81 4.57
CA ASP A 87 8.64 -20.07 4.83
C ASP A 87 8.99 -19.99 6.32
N ALA A 88 8.30 -19.14 7.08
CA ALA A 88 8.49 -19.06 8.53
C ALA A 88 7.87 -20.28 9.25
N PHE A 89 6.74 -20.80 8.75
CA PHE A 89 5.96 -21.87 9.39
C PHE A 89 6.00 -23.20 8.62
N TYR A 90 7.21 -23.65 8.24
CA TYR A 90 7.48 -24.83 7.41
C TYR A 90 6.70 -26.13 7.75
N PRO A 91 6.41 -26.49 9.02
CA PRO A 91 5.62 -27.71 9.29
C PRO A 91 4.11 -27.53 9.09
N LYS A 92 3.59 -26.31 8.89
CA LYS A 92 2.16 -26.02 8.69
C LYS A 92 1.96 -25.15 7.46
N ARG A 93 2.14 -25.74 6.27
CA ARG A 93 2.03 -25.07 4.95
C ARG A 93 0.71 -24.32 4.70
N ASN A 94 -0.34 -24.56 5.49
CA ASN A 94 -1.65 -23.94 5.31
C ASN A 94 -1.74 -22.48 5.82
N PHE A 95 -0.83 -22.01 6.69
CA PHE A 95 -0.96 -20.67 7.29
C PHE A 95 -0.81 -19.53 6.27
N GLY A 96 0.05 -19.67 5.27
CA GLY A 96 0.15 -18.69 4.20
C GLY A 96 -1.16 -18.55 3.42
N HIS A 97 -1.86 -19.66 3.17
CA HIS A 97 -3.15 -19.64 2.48
C HIS A 97 -4.27 -19.04 3.32
N VAL A 98 -4.24 -19.23 4.64
CA VAL A 98 -5.18 -18.56 5.56
C VAL A 98 -5.00 -17.05 5.53
N PHE A 99 -3.74 -16.57 5.49
CA PHE A 99 -3.47 -15.14 5.31
C PHE A 99 -4.07 -14.64 4.00
N SER A 100 -3.83 -15.31 2.87
CA SER A 100 -4.36 -14.89 1.57
C SER A 100 -5.90 -14.87 1.55
N PHE A 101 -6.54 -15.84 2.23
CA PHE A 101 -7.99 -15.86 2.38
C PHE A 101 -8.50 -14.61 3.12
N VAL A 102 -7.91 -14.29 4.28
CA VAL A 102 -8.27 -13.09 5.06
C VAL A 102 -7.97 -11.82 4.27
N ALA A 103 -6.86 -11.75 3.56
CA ALA A 103 -6.49 -10.59 2.75
C ALA A 103 -7.53 -10.32 1.64
N ILE A 104 -7.95 -11.36 0.91
CA ILE A 104 -8.91 -11.27 -0.20
C ILE A 104 -10.32 -10.96 0.29
N PHE A 105 -10.79 -11.61 1.35
CA PHE A 105 -12.17 -11.45 1.81
C PHE A 105 -12.39 -10.26 2.73
N ILE A 106 -11.34 -9.80 3.44
CA ILE A 106 -11.48 -8.77 4.47
C ILE A 106 -10.62 -7.56 4.12
N MET A 107 -9.29 -7.68 4.03
CA MET A 107 -8.44 -6.48 3.88
C MET A 107 -8.71 -5.70 2.59
N PHE A 108 -8.60 -6.33 1.43
CA PHE A 108 -8.77 -5.64 0.14
C PHE A 108 -10.15 -4.98 -0.01
N PRO A 109 -11.30 -5.65 0.25
CA PRO A 109 -12.59 -4.99 0.15
C PRO A 109 -12.75 -3.88 1.20
N SER A 110 -12.25 -4.05 2.42
CA SER A 110 -12.28 -2.98 3.44
C SER A 110 -11.52 -1.74 3.00
N ILE A 111 -10.33 -1.90 2.39
CA ILE A 111 -9.56 -0.79 1.84
C ILE A 111 -10.36 -0.09 0.73
N ILE A 112 -10.89 -0.84 -0.24
CA ILE A 112 -11.65 -0.26 -1.36
C ILE A 112 -12.87 0.53 -0.85
N VAL A 113 -13.59 0.00 0.15
CA VAL A 113 -14.77 0.66 0.74
C VAL A 113 -14.38 1.95 1.47
N ALA A 114 -13.35 1.90 2.32
CA ALA A 114 -12.86 3.08 3.04
C ALA A 114 -12.43 4.18 2.05
N GLU A 115 -11.69 3.77 1.00
CA GLU A 115 -11.19 4.71 0.02
C GLU A 115 -12.32 5.34 -0.80
N SER A 116 -13.29 4.52 -1.22
CA SER A 116 -14.45 4.97 -1.98
C SER A 116 -15.36 5.88 -1.14
N TYR A 117 -15.48 5.60 0.16
CA TYR A 117 -16.24 6.44 1.10
C TYR A 117 -15.63 7.84 1.21
N ASN A 118 -14.31 7.93 1.44
CA ASN A 118 -13.60 9.22 1.52
C ASN A 118 -13.76 10.00 0.21
N SER A 119 -13.58 9.36 -0.94
CA SER A 119 -13.76 9.99 -2.26
C SER A 119 -15.19 10.48 -2.48
N ALA A 120 -16.20 9.70 -2.08
CA ALA A 120 -17.61 10.09 -2.18
C ALA A 120 -17.95 11.31 -1.32
N GLN A 121 -17.39 11.44 -0.11
CA GLN A 121 -17.59 12.63 0.75
C GLN A 121 -17.05 13.89 0.07
N TYR A 122 -15.84 13.84 -0.50
CA TYR A 122 -15.26 14.97 -1.22
C TYR A 122 -16.03 15.32 -2.49
N PHE A 123 -16.49 14.30 -3.22
CA PHE A 123 -17.32 14.50 -4.41
C PHE A 123 -18.65 15.19 -4.05
N LEU A 124 -19.33 14.73 -3.00
CA LEU A 124 -20.56 15.34 -2.52
C LEU A 124 -20.35 16.75 -1.96
N TYR A 125 -19.22 17.02 -1.30
CA TYR A 125 -18.88 18.37 -0.83
C TYR A 125 -18.86 19.39 -1.97
N CYS A 126 -18.37 18.99 -3.15
CA CYS A 126 -18.38 19.82 -4.36
C CYS A 126 -19.80 20.28 -4.75
N PHE A 127 -20.78 19.37 -4.72
CA PHE A 127 -22.17 19.69 -5.05
C PHE A 127 -22.92 20.35 -3.89
N ARG A 128 -22.62 19.97 -2.64
CA ARG A 128 -23.32 20.43 -1.44
C ARG A 128 -22.98 21.87 -1.07
N ARG A 129 -21.85 22.42 -1.49
CA ARG A 129 -21.49 23.84 -1.21
C ARG A 129 -22.50 24.87 -1.78
N ASN A 130 -23.44 24.45 -2.64
CA ASN A 130 -24.56 25.28 -3.14
C ASN A 130 -25.87 25.12 -2.32
N LEU A 131 -25.90 24.24 -1.33
CA LEU A 131 -27.04 24.03 -0.43
C LEU A 131 -26.58 24.37 0.99
N ASN A 132 -27.03 25.52 1.48
CA ASN A 132 -26.75 26.02 2.82
C ASN A 132 -27.41 25.12 3.88
N VAL A 133 -26.70 24.08 4.31
CA VAL A 133 -27.10 23.19 5.41
C VAL A 133 -25.91 22.99 6.34
N ASP A 134 -25.83 23.88 7.33
CA ASP A 134 -24.84 23.91 8.39
C ASP A 134 -25.12 22.82 9.44
N TRP A 135 -24.48 21.65 9.33
CA TRP A 135 -24.12 20.84 10.49
C TRP A 135 -23.12 19.71 10.13
N MET A 136 -21.84 19.99 10.42
CA MET A 136 -20.88 19.07 11.02
C MET A 136 -20.09 19.88 12.05
#